data_AF-A0A7F5QXG6-F1
#
_entry.id   AF-A0A7F5QXG6-F1
#
_cell.length_a   1.000
_cell.length_b   1.000
_cell.length_c   1.000
_cell.angle_alpha   90.00
_cell.angle_beta   90.00
_cell.angle_gamma   90.00
#
_symmetry.space_group_name_H-M   'P 1'
#
loop_
_entity.id
_entity.type
_entity.pdbx_description
1 polymer ?
#
loop_
_entity_poly.entity_id
_entity_poly.type
_entity_poly.pdbx_seq_one_letter_code
_entity_poly.pdbx_strand_id
1 'polypeptide(L)'
;MDKKFHTFLTANNLQTRPGAQHGLWLAFLLPLAISVSYYRNLEVSSEIYRLNAVLSVNLLLSVMITIIETLQKLSSLASKICLLVVVAATATILTVILLKGLLFSLLISFFVTFGFKKSLFTIIKLFPRSFSFGEACVCAEGLIFFMVSFYINIIAHKQSQNERLGSISTTVIQIGLFGLGLICLTSYYFKGILCRTIPFYIFIILSLFILIILPLHVVLQRSPILWIINLFTADRNTVYVFFYWILCCIVATLIVRNQIEDGNKASTIVRKTFHVLAVAVYLPGLLYCCNLLYLASGVVLGIFVGLELLRILKIEPLGPILQDGFHVYSDEKDVGSIALTPIYLLVGCSLPLWIHPDPCDVVDSAGFNLLPLTSGLLTIGIGDAAASAMGKKFGKHKWPDLSSTFSSEQA
;
A
#
# COMPACT_ATOMS: atom_id res chain seq x y z
N MET A 1 -4.29 26.50 13.06
CA MET A 1 -3.58 25.74 12.01
C MET A 1 -4.49 25.53 10.81
N ASP A 2 -5.74 25.14 11.07
CA ASP A 2 -6.69 24.65 10.08
C ASP A 2 -7.15 25.67 9.03
N LYS A 3 -7.32 26.96 9.39
CA LYS A 3 -7.78 27.98 8.42
C LYS A 3 -6.84 28.16 7.23
N LYS A 4 -5.53 28.33 7.47
CA LYS A 4 -4.52 28.49 6.40
C LYS A 4 -4.41 27.24 5.52
N PHE A 5 -4.46 26.08 6.15
CA PHE A 5 -4.43 24.80 5.47
C PHE A 5 -5.67 24.61 4.57
N HIS A 6 -6.86 24.91 5.09
CA HIS A 6 -8.10 24.87 4.32
C HIS A 6 -8.10 25.86 3.15
N THR A 7 -7.58 27.08 3.35
CA THR A 7 -7.38 28.07 2.28
C THR A 7 -6.47 27.51 1.18
N PHE A 8 -5.35 26.86 1.55
CA PHE A 8 -4.44 26.25 0.59
C PHE A 8 -5.12 25.14 -0.21
N LEU A 9 -5.84 24.22 0.44
CA LEU A 9 -6.55 23.13 -0.23
C LEU A 9 -7.58 23.67 -1.22
N THR A 10 -8.39 24.65 -0.79
CA THR A 10 -9.43 25.27 -1.62
C THR A 10 -8.83 25.97 -2.84
N ALA A 11 -7.75 26.75 -2.64
CA ALA A 11 -7.06 27.45 -3.72
C ALA A 11 -6.45 26.52 -4.78
N ASN A 12 -6.13 25.28 -4.41
CA ASN A 12 -5.54 24.28 -5.31
C ASN A 12 -6.55 23.23 -5.82
N ASN A 13 -7.84 23.42 -5.53
CA ASN A 13 -8.92 22.48 -5.83
C ASN A 13 -8.62 21.05 -5.31
N LEU A 14 -8.19 20.96 -4.06
CA LEU A 14 -7.87 19.71 -3.38
C LEU A 14 -8.98 19.37 -2.39
N GLN A 15 -9.61 18.21 -2.56
CA GLN A 15 -10.69 17.74 -1.69
C GLN A 15 -10.22 16.54 -0.86
N THR A 16 -9.89 16.78 0.40
CA THR A 16 -9.62 15.70 1.37
C THR A 16 -10.91 15.13 1.96
N ARG A 17 -10.83 13.97 2.60
CA ARG A 17 -11.98 13.31 3.24
C ARG A 17 -12.70 14.25 4.25
N PRO A 18 -14.02 14.46 4.12
CA PRO A 18 -14.76 15.34 5.01
C PRO A 18 -14.83 14.76 6.43
N GLY A 19 -14.78 15.62 7.45
CA GLY A 19 -14.85 15.22 8.86
C GLY A 19 -13.59 14.51 9.41
N ALA A 20 -12.63 14.15 8.55
CA ALA A 20 -11.37 13.55 8.97
C ALA A 20 -10.37 14.62 9.44
N GLN A 21 -9.62 14.32 10.50
CA GLN A 21 -8.43 15.11 10.83
C GLN A 21 -7.42 15.05 9.69
N HIS A 22 -6.60 16.09 9.54
CA HIS A 22 -5.60 16.17 8.45
C HIS A 22 -4.56 15.04 8.49
N GLY A 23 -4.30 14.45 9.67
CA GLY A 23 -3.43 13.27 9.81
C GLY A 23 -1.96 13.52 9.47
N LEU A 24 -1.47 14.77 9.57
CA LEU A 24 -0.13 15.16 9.10
C LEU A 24 1.01 14.30 9.68
N TRP A 25 0.84 13.74 10.88
CA TRP A 25 1.81 12.87 11.53
C TRP A 25 2.05 11.55 10.79
N LEU A 26 1.05 11.06 10.02
CA LEU A 26 1.15 9.83 9.22
C LEU A 26 2.28 9.93 8.19
N ALA A 27 2.51 11.12 7.64
CA ALA A 27 3.51 11.38 6.60
C ALA A 27 4.96 11.19 7.09
N PHE A 28 5.19 11.00 8.39
CA PHE A 28 6.53 10.72 8.93
C PHE A 28 6.77 9.23 9.17
N LEU A 29 5.71 8.43 9.29
CA LEU A 29 5.82 7.05 9.77
C LEU A 29 6.62 6.16 8.82
N LEU A 30 6.29 6.16 7.52
CA LEU A 30 6.92 5.26 6.56
C LEU A 30 8.41 5.58 6.36
N PRO A 31 8.81 6.85 6.12
CA PRO A 31 10.23 7.19 6.02
C PRO A 31 11.02 6.91 7.30
N LEU A 32 10.43 7.16 8.48
CA LEU A 32 11.07 6.85 9.76
C LEU A 32 11.19 5.33 9.97
N ALA A 33 10.17 4.55 9.65
CA ALA A 33 10.19 3.10 9.80
C ALA A 33 11.31 2.46 8.96
N ILE A 34 11.48 2.88 7.71
CA ILE A 34 12.56 2.41 6.84
C ILE A 34 13.93 2.83 7.41
N SER A 35 14.06 4.08 7.85
CA SER A 35 15.31 4.62 8.40
C SER A 35 15.73 3.88 9.69
N VAL A 36 14.78 3.62 10.60
CA VAL A 36 15.01 2.86 11.84
C VAL A 36 15.33 1.40 11.52
N SER A 37 14.60 0.79 10.58
CA SER A 37 14.86 -0.59 10.14
C SER A 37 16.25 -0.73 9.53
N TYR A 38 16.71 0.25 8.74
CA TYR A 38 18.09 0.28 8.23
C TYR A 38 19.13 0.38 9.33
N TYR A 39 18.93 1.31 10.27
CA TYR A 39 19.86 1.48 11.39
C TYR A 39 20.00 0.21 12.24
N ARG A 40 18.92 -0.57 12.39
CA ARG A 40 18.93 -1.84 13.13
C ARG A 40 19.54 -3.01 12.37
N ASN A 41 19.62 -2.93 11.03
CA ASN A 41 20.04 -4.03 10.16
C ASN A 41 21.21 -3.63 9.25
N LEU A 42 22.15 -2.83 9.75
CA LEU A 42 23.25 -2.27 8.94
C LEU A 42 24.08 -3.36 8.23
N GLU A 43 24.40 -4.44 8.93
CA GLU A 43 25.28 -5.51 8.42
C GLU A 43 24.60 -6.43 7.40
N VAL A 44 23.28 -6.62 7.52
CA VAL A 44 22.49 -7.54 6.68
C VAL A 44 21.82 -6.82 5.50
N SER A 45 21.83 -5.48 5.51
CA SER A 45 21.14 -4.69 4.49
C SER A 45 21.74 -4.83 3.09
N SER A 46 20.89 -5.20 2.13
CA SER A 46 21.27 -5.22 0.72
C SER A 46 21.61 -3.81 0.22
N GLU A 47 22.40 -3.71 -0.85
CA GLU A 47 22.74 -2.43 -1.49
C GLU A 47 21.48 -1.63 -1.91
N ILE A 48 20.45 -2.35 -2.36
CA ILE A 48 19.15 -1.78 -2.73
C ILE A 48 18.46 -1.16 -1.51
N TYR A 49 18.50 -1.87 -0.38
CA TYR A 49 17.93 -1.38 0.86
C TYR A 49 18.69 -0.16 1.42
N ARG A 50 20.03 -0.16 1.33
CA ARG A 50 20.87 1.00 1.68
C ARG A 50 20.50 2.24 0.89
N LEU A 51 20.27 2.08 -0.42
CA LEU A 51 19.83 3.19 -1.27
C LEU A 51 18.45 3.71 -0.85
N ASN A 52 17.48 2.81 -0.64
CA ASN A 52 16.15 3.19 -0.18
C ASN A 52 16.17 3.88 1.19
N ALA A 53 17.08 3.53 2.09
CA ALA A 53 17.25 4.19 3.39
C ALA A 53 17.80 5.62 3.28
N VAL A 54 18.67 5.90 2.31
CA VAL A 54 19.09 7.29 2.03
C VAL A 54 17.93 8.08 1.44
N LEU A 55 17.19 7.47 0.51
CA LEU A 55 16.03 8.10 -0.13
C LEU A 55 14.86 8.30 0.85
N SER A 56 14.74 7.50 1.92
CA SER A 56 13.75 7.74 2.96
C SER A 56 14.04 9.02 3.75
N VAL A 57 15.31 9.32 4.03
CA VAL A 57 15.68 10.61 4.64
C VAL A 57 15.36 11.78 3.71
N ASN A 58 15.60 11.64 2.40
CA ASN A 58 15.18 12.63 1.40
C ASN A 58 13.66 12.86 1.44
N LEU A 59 12.86 11.79 1.42
CA LEU A 59 11.40 11.88 1.48
C LEU A 59 10.94 12.56 2.76
N LEU A 60 11.52 12.19 3.91
CA LEU A 60 11.18 12.81 5.19
C LEU A 60 11.35 14.34 5.16
N LEU A 61 12.47 14.83 4.64
CA LEU A 61 12.72 16.27 4.49
C LEU A 61 11.76 16.91 3.47
N SER A 62 11.51 16.23 2.35
CA SER A 62 10.61 16.68 1.28
C SER A 62 9.17 16.83 1.76
N VAL A 63 8.70 15.87 2.57
CA VAL A 63 7.39 15.88 3.26
C VAL A 63 7.32 17.07 4.21
N MET A 64 8.34 17.28 5.04
CA MET A 64 8.37 18.40 5.99
C MET A 64 8.26 19.75 5.28
N ILE A 65 9.05 19.97 4.23
CA ILE A 65 9.00 21.21 3.44
C ILE A 65 7.63 21.38 2.78
N THR A 66 7.06 20.32 2.20
CA THR A 66 5.74 20.35 1.56
C THR A 66 4.64 20.69 2.56
N ILE A 67 4.67 20.12 3.78
CA ILE A 67 3.72 20.44 4.85
C ILE A 67 3.84 21.91 5.25
N ILE A 68 5.06 22.41 5.46
CA ILE A 68 5.29 23.82 5.83
C ILE A 68 4.74 24.79 4.75
N GLU A 69 4.92 24.45 3.47
CA GLU A 69 4.33 25.18 2.34
C GLU A 69 2.79 25.13 2.36
N THR A 70 2.19 23.95 2.58
CA THR A 70 0.71 23.82 2.66
C THR A 70 0.11 24.58 3.84
N LEU A 71 0.87 24.75 4.92
CA LEU A 71 0.51 25.58 6.07
C LEU A 71 0.72 27.09 5.81
N GLN A 72 1.14 27.47 4.60
CA GLN A 72 1.43 28.84 4.17
C GLN A 72 2.46 29.54 5.08
N LYS A 73 3.41 28.77 5.62
CA LYS A 73 4.55 29.29 6.40
C LYS A 73 5.78 29.55 5.55
N LEU A 74 5.83 28.98 4.34
CA LEU A 74 6.91 29.12 3.37
C LEU A 74 6.31 29.49 2.01
N SER A 75 6.94 30.43 1.30
CA SER A 75 6.51 30.77 -0.06
C SER A 75 6.78 29.62 -1.04
N SER A 76 6.04 29.58 -2.14
CA SER A 76 6.22 28.52 -3.15
C SER A 76 7.62 28.54 -3.77
N LEU A 77 8.23 29.72 -3.94
CA LEU A 77 9.60 29.86 -4.42
C LEU A 77 10.62 29.33 -3.39
N ALA A 78 10.48 29.73 -2.12
CA ALA A 78 11.38 29.28 -1.06
C ALA A 78 11.29 27.76 -0.86
N SER A 79 10.08 27.19 -0.93
CA SER A 79 9.87 25.73 -0.90
C SER A 79 10.64 25.01 -2.02
N LYS A 80 10.54 25.49 -3.27
CA LYS A 80 11.29 24.91 -4.40
C LYS A 80 12.81 24.96 -4.19
N ILE A 81 13.32 26.06 -3.64
CA ILE A 81 14.75 26.20 -3.31
C ILE A 81 15.16 25.19 -2.23
N CYS A 82 14.40 25.08 -1.13
CA CYS A 82 14.67 24.10 -0.08
C CYS A 82 14.64 22.65 -0.63
N LEU A 83 13.69 22.33 -1.49
CA LEU A 83 13.61 21.01 -2.14
C LEU A 83 14.83 20.75 -3.05
N LEU A 84 15.32 21.75 -3.78
CA LEU A 84 16.56 21.62 -4.57
C LEU A 84 17.79 21.37 -3.70
N VAL A 85 17.86 21.99 -2.51
CA VAL A 85 18.91 21.72 -1.52
C VAL A 85 18.85 20.27 -1.05
N VAL A 86 17.64 19.73 -0.78
CA VAL A 86 17.44 18.31 -0.43
C VAL A 86 17.92 17.39 -1.56
N VAL A 87 17.61 17.72 -2.82
CA VAL A 87 18.10 16.98 -4.00
C VAL A 87 19.63 16.97 -4.04
N ALA A 88 20.26 18.13 -3.90
CA ALA A 88 21.72 18.25 -3.94
C ALA A 88 22.39 17.46 -2.79
N ALA A 89 21.89 17.61 -1.55
CA ALA A 89 22.42 16.90 -0.39
C ALA A 89 22.26 15.37 -0.50
N THR A 90 21.14 14.90 -1.07
CA THR A 90 20.94 13.47 -1.27
C THR A 90 21.85 12.94 -2.38
N ALA A 91 21.99 13.69 -3.47
CA ALA A 91 22.85 13.31 -4.58
C ALA A 91 24.33 13.25 -4.18
N THR A 92 24.79 14.16 -3.30
CA THR A 92 26.16 14.11 -2.76
C THR A 92 26.35 12.88 -1.86
N ILE A 93 25.40 12.57 -0.97
CA ILE A 93 25.44 11.35 -0.15
C ILE A 93 25.53 10.10 -1.02
N LEU A 94 24.66 9.98 -2.04
CA LEU A 94 24.65 8.82 -2.94
C LEU A 94 25.96 8.69 -3.73
N THR A 95 26.54 9.82 -4.15
CA THR A 95 27.77 9.82 -4.96
C THR A 95 29.02 9.56 -4.12
N VAL A 96 29.12 10.18 -2.95
CA VAL A 96 30.33 10.12 -2.11
C VAL A 96 30.33 8.89 -1.20
N ILE A 97 29.20 8.57 -0.58
CA ILE A 97 29.11 7.49 0.43
C ILE A 97 28.73 6.16 -0.22
N LEU A 98 27.75 6.16 -1.14
CA LEU A 98 27.30 4.94 -1.83
C LEU A 98 28.00 4.73 -3.19
N LEU A 99 28.97 5.57 -3.54
CA LEU A 99 29.77 5.48 -4.77
C LEU A 99 28.93 5.34 -6.05
N LYS A 100 27.73 5.92 -6.07
CA LYS A 100 26.84 5.91 -7.23
C LYS A 100 27.22 7.00 -8.22
N GLY A 101 27.01 6.76 -9.52
CA GLY A 101 27.30 7.77 -10.55
C GLY A 101 26.51 9.05 -10.34
N LEU A 102 27.15 10.21 -10.50
CA LEU A 102 26.57 11.53 -10.23
C LEU A 102 25.23 11.75 -10.96
N LEU A 103 25.16 11.40 -12.24
CA LEU A 103 23.94 11.55 -13.04
C LEU A 103 22.78 10.73 -12.45
N PHE A 104 23.04 9.48 -12.09
CA PHE A 104 22.06 8.62 -11.45
C PHE A 104 21.60 9.21 -10.11
N SER A 105 22.55 9.63 -9.27
CA SER A 105 22.30 10.24 -7.95
C SER A 105 21.43 11.50 -8.05
N LEU A 106 21.68 12.36 -9.04
CA LEU A 106 20.87 13.56 -9.28
C LEU A 106 19.46 13.22 -9.79
N LEU A 107 19.35 12.33 -10.78
CA LEU A 107 18.07 11.96 -11.37
C LEU A 107 17.16 11.27 -10.35
N ILE A 108 17.69 10.32 -9.56
CA ILE A 108 16.88 9.60 -8.57
C ILE A 108 16.48 10.52 -7.42
N SER A 109 17.37 11.39 -6.95
CA SER A 109 17.05 12.36 -5.88
C SER A 109 16.00 13.36 -6.34
N PHE A 110 16.11 13.86 -7.58
CA PHE A 110 15.11 14.75 -8.17
C PHE A 110 13.74 14.06 -8.31
N PHE A 111 13.73 12.82 -8.83
CA PHE A 111 12.51 12.04 -8.98
C PHE A 111 11.83 11.80 -7.63
N VAL A 112 12.58 11.44 -6.59
CA VAL A 112 12.02 11.20 -5.26
C VAL A 112 11.42 12.47 -4.67
N THR A 113 12.16 13.58 -4.67
CA THR A 113 11.72 14.85 -4.08
C THR A 113 10.51 15.45 -4.82
N PHE A 114 10.62 15.67 -6.14
CA PHE A 114 9.56 16.33 -6.90
C PHE A 114 8.46 15.37 -7.36
N GLY A 115 8.79 14.09 -7.56
CA GLY A 115 7.82 13.05 -7.84
C GLY A 115 6.88 12.82 -6.66
N PHE A 116 7.37 12.85 -5.41
CA PHE A 116 6.50 12.80 -4.22
C PHE A 116 5.48 13.93 -4.22
N LYS A 117 5.94 15.18 -4.30
CA LYS A 117 5.06 16.36 -4.27
C LYS A 117 4.02 16.32 -5.39
N LYS A 118 4.41 15.92 -6.60
CA LYS A 118 3.50 15.75 -7.73
C LYS A 118 2.50 14.62 -7.49
N SER A 119 2.95 13.47 -6.99
CA SER A 119 2.11 12.30 -6.73
C SER A 119 1.06 12.59 -5.66
N LEU A 120 1.45 13.23 -4.55
CA LEU A 120 0.55 13.63 -3.47
C LEU A 120 -0.66 14.42 -3.98
N PHE A 121 -0.41 15.52 -4.69
CA PHE A 121 -1.52 16.34 -5.20
C PHE A 121 -2.29 15.67 -6.33
N THR A 122 -1.65 14.79 -7.11
CA THR A 122 -2.33 14.01 -8.14
C THR A 122 -3.30 12.99 -7.52
N ILE A 123 -2.87 12.27 -6.47
CA ILE A 123 -3.70 11.29 -5.76
C ILE A 123 -4.95 11.95 -5.16
N ILE A 124 -4.78 13.09 -4.49
CA ILE A 124 -5.91 13.83 -3.90
C ILE A 124 -6.89 14.32 -4.98
N LYS A 125 -6.39 14.74 -6.15
CA LYS A 125 -7.24 15.18 -7.27
C LYS A 125 -7.93 14.01 -7.97
N LEU A 126 -7.26 12.86 -8.11
CA LEU A 126 -7.80 11.68 -8.78
C LEU A 126 -8.87 11.00 -7.93
N PHE A 127 -8.71 11.02 -6.60
CA PHE A 127 -9.61 10.40 -5.63
C PHE A 127 -10.15 11.44 -4.64
N PRO A 128 -10.97 12.40 -5.10
CA PRO A 128 -11.50 13.44 -4.24
C PRO A 128 -12.28 12.83 -3.07
N ARG A 129 -12.16 13.43 -1.88
CA ARG A 129 -12.83 13.04 -0.63
C ARG A 129 -12.47 11.65 -0.09
N SER A 130 -11.54 10.92 -0.72
CA SER A 130 -11.17 9.56 -0.30
C SER A 130 -10.14 9.58 0.82
N PHE A 131 -9.09 10.39 0.68
CA PHE A 131 -7.97 10.42 1.61
C PHE A 131 -8.01 11.66 2.52
N SER A 132 -7.62 11.50 3.78
CA SER A 132 -7.02 12.59 4.54
C SER A 132 -5.67 12.99 3.93
N PHE A 133 -5.16 14.17 4.28
CA PHE A 133 -3.88 14.62 3.73
C PHE A 133 -2.72 13.68 4.11
N GLY A 134 -2.69 13.22 5.37
CA GLY A 134 -1.71 12.25 5.85
C GLY A 134 -1.77 10.88 5.17
N GLU A 135 -2.97 10.32 4.99
CA GLU A 135 -3.13 9.05 4.25
C GLU A 135 -2.67 9.19 2.80
N ALA A 136 -2.94 10.35 2.16
CA ALA A 136 -2.46 10.63 0.81
C ALA A 136 -0.92 10.76 0.75
N CYS A 137 -0.27 11.32 1.78
CA CYS A 137 1.20 11.34 1.88
C CYS A 137 1.77 9.92 1.93
N VAL A 138 1.26 9.05 2.81
CA VAL A 138 1.72 7.65 2.92
C VAL A 138 1.54 6.90 1.59
N CYS A 139 0.41 7.11 0.91
CA CYS A 139 0.16 6.53 -0.42
C CYS A 139 1.17 7.04 -1.46
N ALA A 140 1.45 8.35 -1.49
CA ALA A 140 2.42 8.95 -2.39
C ALA A 140 3.86 8.48 -2.10
N GLU A 141 4.26 8.38 -0.83
CA GLU A 141 5.56 7.85 -0.40
C GLU A 141 5.71 6.39 -0.82
N GLY A 142 4.70 5.55 -0.56
CA GLY A 142 4.68 4.15 -0.97
C GLY A 142 4.83 4.00 -2.48
N LEU A 143 4.14 4.83 -3.27
CA LEU A 143 4.29 4.85 -4.73
C LEU A 143 5.71 5.20 -5.17
N ILE A 144 6.35 6.21 -4.54
CA ILE A 144 7.72 6.62 -4.87
C ILE A 144 8.72 5.52 -4.53
N PHE A 145 8.64 4.93 -3.34
CA PHE A 145 9.50 3.81 -2.96
C PHE A 145 9.31 2.60 -3.85
N PHE A 146 8.06 2.28 -4.22
CA PHE A 146 7.76 1.21 -5.15
C PHE A 146 8.42 1.44 -6.51
N MET A 147 8.26 2.63 -7.10
CA MET A 147 8.83 2.96 -8.41
C MET A 147 10.36 2.93 -8.41
N VAL A 148 10.98 3.51 -7.37
CA VAL A 148 12.43 3.49 -7.18
C VAL A 148 12.93 2.05 -7.05
N SER A 149 12.33 1.27 -6.15
CA SER A 149 12.73 -0.12 -5.89
C SER A 149 12.53 -1.01 -7.11
N PHE A 150 11.43 -0.83 -7.85
CA PHE A 150 11.17 -1.55 -9.10
C PHE A 150 12.25 -1.25 -10.15
N TYR A 151 12.58 0.03 -10.37
CA TYR A 151 13.61 0.43 -11.33
C TYR A 151 14.97 -0.19 -10.99
N ILE A 152 15.38 -0.12 -9.72
CA ILE A 152 16.66 -0.66 -9.27
C ILE A 152 16.67 -2.19 -9.37
N ASN A 153 15.61 -2.86 -8.93
CA ASN A 153 15.53 -4.32 -8.97
C ASN A 153 15.61 -4.85 -10.41
N ILE A 154 14.92 -4.21 -11.37
CA ILE A 154 14.98 -4.63 -12.78
C ILE A 154 16.40 -4.47 -13.37
N ILE A 155 17.14 -3.43 -12.97
CA ILE A 155 18.52 -3.25 -13.39
C ILE A 155 19.45 -4.28 -12.74
N ALA A 156 19.30 -4.49 -11.43
CA ALA A 156 20.10 -5.45 -10.68
C ALA A 156 19.89 -6.90 -11.16
N HIS A 157 18.65 -7.26 -11.50
CA HIS A 157 18.29 -8.59 -12.02
C HIS A 157 19.00 -8.90 -13.34
N LYS A 158 19.23 -7.91 -14.20
CA LYS A 158 19.99 -8.11 -15.44
C LYS A 158 21.48 -8.41 -15.19
N GLN A 159 21.99 -8.11 -14.00
CA GLN A 159 23.42 -8.19 -13.66
C GLN A 159 23.77 -9.42 -12.81
N SER A 160 22.81 -10.05 -12.13
CA SER A 160 23.05 -11.18 -11.22
C SER A 160 22.57 -12.51 -11.80
N GLN A 161 23.37 -13.58 -11.67
CA GLN A 161 22.98 -14.95 -12.04
C GLN A 161 22.50 -15.82 -10.86
N ASN A 162 22.67 -15.37 -9.60
CA ASN A 162 22.26 -16.12 -8.42
C ASN A 162 21.12 -15.40 -7.68
N GLU A 163 19.90 -15.90 -7.82
CA GLU A 163 18.69 -15.28 -7.24
C GLU A 163 18.26 -15.97 -5.94
N ARG A 164 18.20 -15.22 -4.84
CA ARG A 164 17.52 -15.66 -3.61
C ARG A 164 16.01 -15.72 -3.84
N LEU A 165 15.31 -16.67 -3.19
CA LEU A 165 13.85 -16.84 -3.35
C LEU A 165 13.02 -15.58 -2.99
N GLY A 166 13.43 -14.85 -1.95
CA GLY A 166 12.80 -13.57 -1.58
C GLY A 166 12.96 -12.49 -2.66
N SER A 167 14.09 -12.51 -3.40
CA SER A 167 14.32 -11.63 -4.55
C SER A 167 13.33 -11.92 -5.68
N ILE A 168 13.07 -13.19 -5.97
CA ILE A 168 12.10 -13.59 -7.00
C ILE A 168 10.69 -13.15 -6.63
N SER A 169 10.27 -13.38 -5.38
CA SER A 169 8.94 -13.00 -4.90
C SER A 169 8.72 -11.49 -5.04
N THR A 170 9.73 -10.69 -4.67
CA THR A 170 9.72 -9.23 -4.84
C THR A 170 9.57 -8.84 -6.31
N THR A 171 10.35 -9.45 -7.21
CA THR A 171 10.27 -9.19 -8.66
C THR A 171 8.88 -9.54 -9.21
N VAL A 172 8.29 -10.66 -8.78
CA VAL A 172 6.94 -11.08 -9.19
C VAL A 172 5.89 -10.06 -8.76
N ILE A 173 5.92 -9.62 -7.50
CA ILE A 173 5.02 -8.59 -6.98
C ILE A 173 5.19 -7.29 -7.75
N GLN A 174 6.42 -6.82 -7.95
CA GLN A 174 6.67 -5.52 -8.55
C GLN A 174 6.24 -5.48 -10.02
N ILE A 175 6.58 -6.50 -10.83
CA ILE A 175 6.12 -6.55 -12.23
C ILE A 175 4.58 -6.67 -12.27
N GLY A 176 3.99 -7.50 -11.42
CA GLY A 176 2.54 -7.68 -11.34
C GLY A 176 1.80 -6.38 -11.00
N LEU A 177 2.22 -5.69 -9.93
CA LEU A 177 1.60 -4.43 -9.49
C LEU A 177 1.88 -3.27 -10.46
N PHE A 178 3.06 -3.20 -11.07
CA PHE A 178 3.35 -2.19 -12.08
C PHE A 178 2.49 -2.39 -13.33
N GLY A 179 2.39 -3.62 -13.83
CA GLY A 179 1.51 -3.97 -14.95
C GLY A 179 0.05 -3.68 -14.64
N LEU A 180 -0.43 -4.01 -13.43
CA LEU A 180 -1.77 -3.67 -12.99
C LEU A 180 -2.00 -2.14 -12.91
N GLY A 181 -1.01 -1.38 -12.45
CA GLY A 181 -1.07 0.09 -12.46
C GLY A 181 -1.26 0.66 -13.86
N LEU A 182 -0.57 0.11 -14.86
CA LEU A 182 -0.76 0.48 -16.26
C LEU A 182 -2.16 0.09 -16.78
N ILE A 183 -2.66 -1.09 -16.42
CA ILE A 183 -4.03 -1.52 -16.74
C ILE A 183 -5.06 -0.53 -16.19
N CYS A 184 -4.93 -0.14 -14.92
CA CYS A 184 -5.81 0.85 -14.28
C CYS A 184 -5.72 2.21 -14.97
N LEU A 185 -4.51 2.66 -15.33
CA LEU A 185 -4.30 3.94 -16.00
C LEU A 185 -4.94 3.97 -17.39
N THR A 186 -4.74 2.92 -18.20
CA THR A 186 -5.38 2.79 -19.51
C THR A 186 -6.89 2.71 -19.37
N SER A 187 -7.39 1.96 -18.38
CA SER A 187 -8.82 1.87 -18.10
C SER A 187 -9.44 3.22 -17.71
N TYR A 188 -8.69 4.05 -16.98
CA TYR A 188 -9.10 5.41 -16.64
C TYR A 188 -9.21 6.31 -17.89
N TYR A 189 -8.19 6.32 -18.75
CA TYR A 189 -8.18 7.17 -19.95
C TYR A 189 -9.17 6.71 -21.03
N PHE A 190 -9.34 5.40 -21.20
CA PHE A 190 -10.23 4.81 -22.22
C PHE A 190 -11.56 4.30 -21.64
N LYS A 191 -11.99 4.88 -20.51
CA LYS A 191 -13.22 4.51 -19.78
C LYS A 191 -14.45 4.42 -20.69
N GLY A 192 -14.58 5.32 -21.67
CA GLY A 192 -15.73 5.33 -22.59
C GLY A 192 -15.92 4.02 -23.38
N ILE A 193 -14.82 3.35 -23.74
CA ILE A 193 -14.84 2.06 -24.46
C ILE A 193 -14.83 0.90 -23.45
N LEU A 194 -13.97 1.00 -22.43
CA LEU A 194 -13.70 -0.08 -21.48
C LEU A 194 -14.74 -0.24 -20.37
N CYS A 195 -15.77 0.62 -20.30
CA CYS A 195 -16.95 0.35 -19.48
C CYS A 195 -17.84 -0.78 -20.06
N ARG A 196 -17.64 -1.19 -21.31
CA ARG A 196 -18.38 -2.31 -21.91
C ARG A 196 -17.73 -3.64 -21.53
N THR A 197 -18.55 -4.60 -21.11
CA THR A 197 -18.11 -5.90 -20.58
C THR A 197 -17.17 -6.67 -21.50
N ILE A 198 -17.55 -6.90 -22.77
CA ILE A 198 -16.75 -7.69 -23.71
C ILE A 198 -15.40 -7.01 -24.04
N PRO A 199 -15.36 -5.72 -24.47
CA PRO A 199 -14.10 -5.03 -24.70
C PRO A 199 -13.19 -5.00 -23.47
N PHE A 200 -13.77 -4.83 -22.28
CA PHE A 200 -13.01 -4.84 -21.03
C PHE A 200 -12.30 -6.18 -20.80
N TYR A 201 -13.00 -7.31 -20.93
CA TYR A 201 -12.39 -8.62 -20.72
C TYR A 201 -11.33 -8.96 -21.76
N ILE A 202 -11.54 -8.61 -23.02
CA ILE A 202 -10.52 -8.77 -24.09
C ILE A 202 -9.28 -7.93 -23.73
N PHE A 203 -9.47 -6.67 -23.35
CA PHE A 203 -8.39 -5.79 -22.92
C PHE A 203 -7.62 -6.37 -21.73
N ILE A 204 -8.32 -6.81 -20.68
CA ILE A 204 -7.69 -7.40 -19.49
C ILE A 204 -6.88 -8.64 -19.85
N ILE A 205 -7.41 -9.58 -20.63
CA ILE A 205 -6.69 -10.81 -21.00
C ILE A 205 -5.40 -10.47 -21.77
N LEU A 206 -5.50 -9.59 -22.77
CA LEU A 206 -4.34 -9.16 -23.56
C LEU A 206 -3.31 -8.41 -22.70
N SER A 207 -3.77 -7.49 -21.85
CA SER A 207 -2.88 -6.71 -20.98
C SER A 207 -2.24 -7.54 -19.88
N LEU A 208 -2.93 -8.51 -19.27
CA LEU A 208 -2.34 -9.44 -18.32
C LEU A 208 -1.22 -10.26 -18.98
N PHE A 209 -1.43 -10.71 -20.22
CA PHE A 209 -0.39 -11.43 -20.95
C PHE A 209 0.81 -10.52 -21.27
N ILE A 210 0.57 -9.36 -21.90
CA ILE A 210 1.63 -8.47 -22.41
C ILE A 210 2.38 -7.74 -21.29
N LEU A 211 1.68 -7.29 -20.24
CA LEU A 211 2.25 -6.43 -19.21
C LEU A 211 2.73 -7.19 -17.96
N ILE A 212 2.26 -8.43 -17.75
CA ILE A 212 2.60 -9.21 -16.55
C ILE A 212 3.25 -10.54 -16.91
N ILE A 213 2.55 -11.43 -17.60
CA ILE A 213 3.04 -12.80 -17.83
C ILE A 213 4.29 -12.82 -18.71
N LEU A 214 4.28 -12.10 -19.84
CA LEU A 214 5.42 -12.06 -20.77
C LEU A 214 6.66 -11.43 -20.12
N PRO A 215 6.60 -10.24 -19.48
CA PRO A 215 7.74 -9.68 -18.76
C PRO A 215 8.26 -10.59 -17.64
N LEU A 216 7.38 -11.22 -16.86
CA LEU A 216 7.79 -12.19 -15.84
C LEU A 216 8.52 -13.38 -16.44
N HIS A 217 8.04 -13.93 -17.56
CA HIS A 217 8.69 -15.05 -18.21
C HIS A 217 10.09 -14.69 -18.70
N VAL A 218 10.24 -13.49 -19.29
CA VAL A 218 11.53 -12.98 -19.78
C VAL A 218 12.49 -12.69 -18.62
N VAL A 219 12.03 -12.06 -17.54
CA VAL A 219 12.89 -11.69 -16.41
C VAL A 219 13.31 -12.93 -15.62
N LEU A 220 12.36 -13.84 -15.33
CA LEU A 220 12.64 -15.04 -14.53
C LEU A 220 13.32 -16.16 -15.32
N GLN A 221 13.37 -16.08 -16.65
CA GLN A 221 13.91 -17.12 -17.54
C GLN A 221 13.28 -18.51 -17.32
N ARG A 222 12.04 -18.53 -16.81
CA ARG A 222 11.26 -19.74 -16.51
C ARG A 222 9.77 -19.42 -16.52
N SER A 223 8.92 -20.44 -16.50
CA SER A 223 7.47 -20.25 -16.37
C SER A 223 7.11 -19.66 -15.00
N PRO A 224 6.53 -18.44 -14.92
CA PRO A 224 6.14 -17.84 -13.65
C PRO A 224 5.04 -18.65 -12.95
N ILE A 225 4.11 -19.21 -13.75
CA ILE A 225 2.99 -20.01 -13.24
C ILE A 225 3.52 -21.29 -12.58
N LEU A 226 4.45 -21.99 -13.24
CA LEU A 226 5.03 -23.21 -12.69
C LEU A 226 5.84 -22.92 -11.42
N TRP A 227 6.55 -21.79 -11.40
CA TRP A 227 7.28 -21.36 -10.20
C TRP A 227 6.34 -21.10 -9.02
N ILE A 228 5.20 -20.42 -9.24
CA ILE A 228 4.19 -20.19 -8.20
C ILE A 228 3.61 -21.52 -7.71
N ILE A 229 3.28 -22.44 -8.62
CA ILE A 229 2.77 -23.78 -8.24
C ILE A 229 3.79 -24.52 -7.37
N ASN A 230 5.06 -24.50 -7.75
CA ASN A 230 6.13 -25.12 -6.96
C ASN A 230 6.27 -24.49 -5.57
N LEU A 231 5.97 -23.19 -5.42
CA LEU A 231 5.96 -22.53 -4.12
C LEU A 231 4.83 -23.03 -3.22
N PHE A 232 3.63 -23.26 -3.77
CA PHE A 232 2.50 -23.84 -3.02
C PHE A 232 2.75 -25.29 -2.57
N THR A 233 3.56 -26.04 -3.30
CA THR A 233 3.86 -27.45 -3.03
C THR A 233 5.27 -27.67 -2.51
N ALA A 234 5.92 -26.62 -1.99
CA ALA A 234 7.32 -26.68 -1.58
C ALA A 234 7.56 -27.71 -0.46
N ASP A 235 6.66 -27.75 0.52
CA ASP A 235 6.72 -28.68 1.66
C ASP A 235 5.32 -28.92 2.26
N ARG A 236 5.22 -29.89 3.18
CA ARG A 236 3.94 -30.31 3.78
C ARG A 236 3.29 -29.20 4.62
N ASN A 237 4.07 -28.41 5.37
CA ASN A 237 3.52 -27.34 6.19
C ASN A 237 2.93 -26.24 5.30
N THR A 238 3.63 -25.88 4.22
CA THR A 238 3.11 -24.92 3.23
C THR A 238 1.79 -25.40 2.63
N VAL A 239 1.69 -26.68 2.27
CA VAL A 239 0.43 -27.27 1.76
C VAL A 239 -0.69 -27.20 2.80
N TYR A 240 -0.42 -27.55 4.07
CA TYR A 240 -1.44 -27.45 5.13
C TYR A 240 -1.91 -26.02 5.37
N VAL A 241 -0.98 -25.06 5.40
CA VAL A 241 -1.32 -23.63 5.54
C VAL A 241 -2.15 -23.15 4.35
N PHE A 242 -1.84 -23.60 3.14
CA PHE A 242 -2.60 -23.26 1.95
C PHE A 242 -4.07 -23.75 2.02
N PHE A 243 -4.29 -25.02 2.41
CA PHE A 243 -5.66 -25.53 2.61
C PHE A 243 -6.40 -24.78 3.74
N TYR A 244 -5.68 -24.44 4.81
CA TYR A 244 -6.24 -23.63 5.88
C TYR A 244 -6.64 -22.23 5.39
N TRP A 245 -5.84 -21.58 4.54
CA TRP A 245 -6.20 -20.30 3.92
C TRP A 245 -7.41 -20.42 2.99
N ILE A 246 -7.55 -21.51 2.24
CA ILE A 246 -8.76 -21.78 1.45
C ILE A 246 -9.99 -21.81 2.36
N LEU A 247 -9.91 -22.47 3.51
CA LEU A 247 -10.99 -22.48 4.50
C LEU A 247 -11.31 -21.07 5.01
N CYS A 248 -10.29 -20.26 5.35
CA CYS A 248 -10.48 -18.87 5.76
C CYS A 248 -11.17 -18.04 4.67
N CYS A 249 -10.79 -18.21 3.40
CA CYS A 249 -11.41 -17.54 2.26
C CYS A 249 -12.87 -17.95 2.10
N ILE A 250 -13.20 -19.24 2.22
CA ILE A 250 -14.59 -19.72 2.19
C ILE A 250 -15.40 -19.04 3.29
N VAL A 251 -14.91 -19.06 4.54
CA VAL A 251 -15.57 -18.39 5.66
C VAL A 251 -15.77 -16.90 5.39
N ALA A 252 -14.75 -16.20 4.88
CA ALA A 252 -14.85 -14.79 4.54
C ALA A 252 -15.93 -14.52 3.48
N THR A 253 -15.97 -15.32 2.42
CA THR A 253 -16.98 -15.17 1.35
C THR A 253 -18.40 -15.44 1.83
N LEU A 254 -18.59 -16.41 2.74
CA LEU A 254 -19.90 -16.67 3.35
C LEU A 254 -20.34 -15.50 4.24
N ILE A 255 -19.44 -14.92 5.03
CA ILE A 255 -19.73 -13.73 5.85
C ILE A 255 -20.13 -12.54 4.96
N VAL A 256 -19.38 -12.29 3.87
CA VAL A 256 -19.71 -11.22 2.91
C VAL A 256 -21.06 -11.48 2.27
N ARG A 257 -21.31 -12.69 1.77
CA ARG A 257 -22.56 -13.06 1.11
C ARG A 257 -23.75 -12.87 2.04
N ASN A 258 -23.71 -13.44 3.24
CA ASN A 258 -24.82 -13.33 4.19
C ASN A 258 -25.11 -11.87 4.54
N GLN A 259 -24.06 -11.07 4.72
CA GLN A 259 -24.21 -9.66 5.02
C GLN A 259 -24.78 -8.84 3.83
N ILE A 260 -24.46 -9.22 2.59
CA ILE A 260 -25.10 -8.64 1.40
C ILE A 260 -26.58 -9.05 1.32
N GLU A 261 -26.90 -10.32 1.57
CA GLU A 261 -28.28 -10.82 1.58
C GLU A 261 -29.14 -10.16 2.66
N ASP A 262 -28.55 -9.88 3.83
CA ASP A 262 -29.22 -9.15 4.92
C ASP A 262 -29.52 -7.67 4.56
N GLY A 263 -28.78 -7.08 3.61
CA GLY A 263 -28.94 -5.70 3.13
C GLY A 263 -28.62 -4.59 4.15
N ASN A 264 -28.46 -4.94 5.43
CA ASN A 264 -28.16 -4.00 6.51
C ASN A 264 -26.69 -3.58 6.51
N LYS A 265 -26.39 -2.35 6.93
CA LYS A 265 -24.99 -1.90 7.11
C LYS A 265 -24.24 -2.80 8.09
N ALA A 266 -23.03 -3.20 7.71
CA ALA A 266 -22.19 -4.06 8.54
C ALA A 266 -21.84 -3.38 9.87
N SER A 267 -22.16 -4.04 10.98
CA SER A 267 -21.80 -3.55 12.30
C SER A 267 -20.28 -3.59 12.53
N THR A 268 -19.80 -2.86 13.54
CA THR A 268 -18.39 -2.92 13.95
C THR A 268 -17.95 -4.34 14.31
N ILE A 269 -18.84 -5.17 14.85
CA ILE A 269 -18.53 -6.58 15.16
C ILE A 269 -18.29 -7.37 13.88
N VAL A 270 -19.16 -7.22 12.87
CA VAL A 270 -19.01 -7.88 11.57
C VAL A 270 -17.71 -7.45 10.91
N ARG A 271 -17.37 -6.15 10.92
CA ARG A 271 -16.10 -5.65 10.38
C ARG A 271 -14.86 -6.21 11.11
N LYS A 272 -14.97 -6.49 12.42
CA LYS A 272 -13.89 -7.09 13.21
C LYS A 272 -13.66 -8.56 12.90
N THR A 273 -14.61 -9.28 12.31
CA THR A 273 -14.38 -10.66 11.85
C THR A 273 -13.23 -10.73 10.84
N PHE A 274 -13.09 -9.74 9.95
CA PHE A 274 -11.99 -9.66 9.00
C PHE A 274 -10.63 -9.40 9.65
N HIS A 275 -10.59 -8.73 10.80
CA HIS A 275 -9.36 -8.55 11.56
C HIS A 275 -8.91 -9.87 12.19
N VAL A 276 -9.85 -10.65 12.72
CA VAL A 276 -9.59 -12.02 13.22
C VAL A 276 -9.14 -12.92 12.08
N LEU A 277 -9.79 -12.86 10.91
CA LEU A 277 -9.37 -13.60 9.72
C LEU A 277 -7.98 -13.19 9.23
N ALA A 278 -7.63 -11.90 9.30
CA ALA A 278 -6.29 -11.44 8.99
C ALA A 278 -5.25 -12.05 9.95
N VAL A 279 -5.52 -12.07 11.27
CA VAL A 279 -4.67 -12.77 12.25
C VAL A 279 -4.55 -14.26 11.91
N ALA A 280 -5.69 -14.90 11.62
CA ALA A 280 -5.76 -16.30 11.26
C ALA A 280 -4.90 -16.63 10.02
N VAL A 281 -4.85 -15.76 9.01
CA VAL A 281 -4.06 -15.97 7.78
C VAL A 281 -2.58 -15.64 7.99
N TYR A 282 -2.28 -14.46 8.56
CA TYR A 282 -0.91 -13.94 8.66
C TYR A 282 -0.06 -14.71 9.66
N LEU A 283 -0.61 -15.09 10.81
CA LEU A 283 0.17 -15.75 11.87
C LEU A 283 0.79 -17.09 11.42
N PRO A 284 0.02 -18.08 10.92
CA PRO A 284 0.62 -19.31 10.39
C PRO A 284 1.47 -19.06 9.15
N GLY A 285 1.12 -18.06 8.33
CA GLY A 285 1.93 -17.66 7.18
C GLY A 285 3.34 -17.23 7.58
N LEU A 286 3.46 -16.37 8.59
CA LEU A 286 4.75 -15.91 9.11
C LEU A 286 5.56 -17.04 9.74
N LEU A 287 4.89 -17.95 10.46
CA LEU A 287 5.55 -19.02 11.19
C LEU A 287 6.04 -20.17 10.29
N TYR A 288 5.26 -20.54 9.27
CA TYR A 288 5.50 -21.75 8.50
C TYR A 288 5.87 -21.52 7.03
N CYS A 289 5.43 -20.41 6.42
CA CYS A 289 5.62 -20.19 4.98
C CYS A 289 5.75 -18.70 4.62
N CYS A 290 6.70 -18.00 5.27
CA CYS A 290 6.84 -16.54 5.15
C CYS A 290 6.99 -16.05 3.70
N ASN A 291 7.79 -16.73 2.87
CA ASN A 291 7.99 -16.34 1.47
C ASN A 291 6.67 -16.40 0.67
N LEU A 292 5.85 -17.43 0.90
CA LEU A 292 4.54 -17.55 0.28
C LEU A 292 3.58 -16.47 0.79
N LEU A 293 3.58 -16.18 2.09
CA LEU A 293 2.78 -15.08 2.65
C LEU A 293 3.18 -13.73 2.05
N TYR A 294 4.49 -13.46 1.90
CA TYR A 294 5.00 -12.25 1.28
C TYR A 294 4.47 -12.11 -0.15
N LEU A 295 4.65 -13.14 -0.99
CA LEU A 295 4.11 -13.17 -2.35
C LEU A 295 2.58 -12.96 -2.35
N ALA A 296 1.87 -13.73 -1.53
CA ALA A 296 0.42 -13.69 -1.45
C ALA A 296 -0.11 -12.31 -1.04
N SER A 297 0.54 -11.63 -0.09
CA SER A 297 0.12 -10.29 0.35
C SER A 297 0.15 -9.26 -0.79
N GLY A 298 1.19 -9.29 -1.64
CA GLY A 298 1.29 -8.44 -2.82
C GLY A 298 0.28 -8.82 -3.91
N VAL A 299 0.05 -10.11 -4.11
CA VAL A 299 -0.98 -10.61 -5.05
C VAL A 299 -2.39 -10.19 -4.60
N VAL A 300 -2.71 -10.32 -3.31
CA VAL A 300 -4.01 -9.91 -2.75
C VAL A 300 -4.21 -8.40 -2.87
N LEU A 301 -3.15 -7.58 -2.71
CA LEU A 301 -3.23 -6.14 -3.01
C LEU A 301 -3.62 -5.90 -4.47
N GLY A 302 -3.01 -6.65 -5.41
CA GLY A 302 -3.38 -6.61 -6.82
C GLY A 302 -4.82 -7.04 -7.07
N ILE A 303 -5.30 -8.09 -6.40
CA ILE A 303 -6.69 -8.54 -6.49
C ILE A 303 -7.63 -7.46 -5.98
N PHE A 304 -7.35 -6.81 -4.84
CA PHE A 304 -8.19 -5.73 -4.31
C PHE A 304 -8.27 -4.56 -5.29
N VAL A 305 -7.15 -4.14 -5.89
CA VAL A 305 -7.14 -3.10 -6.93
C VAL A 305 -7.92 -3.52 -8.18
N GLY A 306 -7.80 -4.77 -8.61
CA GLY A 306 -8.52 -5.31 -9.77
C GLY A 306 -10.03 -5.41 -9.55
N LEU A 307 -10.47 -5.91 -8.38
CA LEU A 307 -11.88 -5.93 -8.00
C LEU A 307 -12.43 -4.51 -7.90
N GLU A 308 -11.65 -3.59 -7.36
CA GLU A 308 -12.05 -2.19 -7.26
C GLU A 308 -12.22 -1.54 -8.64
N LEU A 309 -11.34 -1.87 -9.59
CA LEU A 309 -11.48 -1.43 -10.99
C LEU A 309 -12.79 -1.97 -11.61
N LEU A 310 -13.11 -3.26 -11.41
CA LEU A 310 -14.36 -3.86 -11.86
C LEU A 310 -15.59 -3.14 -11.29
N ARG A 311 -15.55 -2.82 -9.98
CA ARG A 311 -16.63 -2.10 -9.28
C ARG A 311 -16.82 -0.68 -9.83
N ILE A 312 -15.74 0.09 -9.96
CA ILE A 312 -15.77 1.48 -10.45
C ILE A 312 -16.26 1.56 -11.90
N LEU A 313 -15.88 0.59 -12.73
CA LEU A 313 -16.30 0.51 -14.13
C LEU A 313 -17.66 -0.19 -14.32
N LYS A 314 -18.22 -0.79 -13.25
CA LYS A 314 -19.50 -1.52 -13.25
C LYS A 314 -19.53 -2.68 -14.26
N ILE A 315 -18.47 -3.46 -14.31
CA ILE A 315 -18.33 -4.57 -15.27
C ILE A 315 -19.09 -5.82 -14.79
N GLU A 316 -20.05 -6.30 -15.57
CA GLU A 316 -20.79 -7.54 -15.30
C GLU A 316 -19.91 -8.81 -15.37
N PRO A 317 -20.15 -9.85 -14.53
CA PRO A 317 -21.19 -9.95 -13.51
C PRO A 317 -20.76 -9.43 -12.13
N LEU A 318 -19.47 -9.14 -11.93
CA LEU A 318 -18.92 -8.87 -10.60
C LEU A 318 -19.14 -7.43 -10.13
N GLY A 319 -19.21 -6.46 -11.04
CA GLY A 319 -19.33 -5.04 -10.75
C GLY A 319 -20.51 -4.71 -9.82
N PRO A 320 -21.75 -5.14 -10.13
CA PRO A 320 -22.90 -4.95 -9.25
C PRO A 320 -22.73 -5.62 -7.88
N ILE A 321 -22.30 -6.88 -7.84
CA ILE A 321 -22.10 -7.63 -6.58
C ILE A 321 -21.09 -6.93 -5.67
N LEU A 322 -19.98 -6.44 -6.25
CA LEU A 322 -18.96 -5.68 -5.53
C LEU A 322 -19.50 -4.33 -5.06
N GLN A 323 -20.41 -3.71 -5.81
CA GLN A 323 -21.05 -2.46 -5.42
C GLN A 323 -22.03 -2.66 -4.26
N ASP A 324 -22.76 -3.77 -4.23
CA ASP A 324 -23.64 -4.14 -3.11
C ASP A 324 -22.81 -4.45 -1.85
N GLY A 325 -21.72 -5.21 -2.00
CA GLY A 325 -20.75 -5.45 -0.93
C GLY A 325 -20.16 -4.14 -0.40
N PHE A 326 -19.74 -3.24 -1.29
CA PHE A 326 -19.27 -1.91 -0.90
C PHE A 326 -20.34 -1.12 -0.15
N HIS A 327 -21.59 -1.11 -0.63
CA HIS A 327 -22.68 -0.40 0.03
C HIS A 327 -22.89 -0.90 1.46
N VAL A 328 -22.85 -2.21 1.68
CA VAL A 328 -23.09 -2.77 3.01
C VAL A 328 -21.90 -2.59 3.96
N TYR A 329 -20.67 -2.70 3.45
CA TYR A 329 -19.46 -2.64 4.27
C TYR A 329 -18.84 -1.25 4.42
N SER A 330 -19.18 -0.28 3.55
CA SER A 330 -18.54 1.04 3.57
C SER A 330 -18.75 1.75 4.91
N ASP A 331 -17.65 2.31 5.41
CA ASP A 331 -17.56 3.02 6.67
C ASP A 331 -17.17 4.50 6.46
N GLU A 332 -16.87 5.22 7.54
CA GLU A 332 -16.46 6.62 7.50
C GLU A 332 -15.18 6.91 6.70
N LYS A 333 -14.39 5.88 6.36
CA LYS A 333 -13.18 5.98 5.54
C LYS A 333 -13.48 5.89 4.05
N ASP A 334 -14.60 5.26 3.70
CA ASP A 334 -15.03 4.93 2.33
C ASP A 334 -16.02 5.96 1.76
N VAL A 335 -15.84 7.24 2.09
CA VAL A 335 -16.72 8.34 1.63
C VAL A 335 -16.47 8.70 0.16
N GLY A 336 -15.25 8.47 -0.32
CA GLY A 336 -14.85 8.78 -1.68
C GLY A 336 -15.29 7.74 -2.71
N SER A 337 -14.68 7.78 -3.89
CA SER A 337 -15.00 6.83 -4.97
C SER A 337 -14.39 5.45 -4.74
N ILE A 338 -13.38 5.35 -3.88
CA ILE A 338 -12.60 4.13 -3.66
C ILE A 338 -12.86 3.46 -2.30
N ALA A 339 -12.82 2.12 -2.29
CA ALA A 339 -12.92 1.28 -1.11
C ALA A 339 -11.55 1.13 -0.43
N LEU A 340 -11.30 1.96 0.57
CA LEU A 340 -10.04 2.03 1.30
C LEU A 340 -9.97 1.08 2.48
N THR A 341 -11.09 0.80 3.15
CA THR A 341 -11.12 -0.08 4.33
C THR A 341 -10.45 -1.45 4.14
N PRO A 342 -10.78 -2.26 3.11
CA PRO A 342 -10.10 -3.54 2.90
C PRO A 342 -8.60 -3.36 2.56
N ILE A 343 -8.25 -2.30 1.81
CA ILE A 343 -6.86 -1.99 1.47
C ILE A 343 -6.07 -1.60 2.73
N TYR A 344 -6.65 -0.81 3.62
CA TYR A 344 -6.01 -0.38 4.88
C TYR A 344 -5.74 -1.56 5.80
N LEU A 345 -6.67 -2.50 5.92
CA LEU A 345 -6.46 -3.73 6.69
C LEU A 345 -5.28 -4.52 6.12
N LEU A 346 -5.26 -4.77 4.81
CA LEU A 346 -4.18 -5.50 4.16
C LEU A 346 -2.84 -4.80 4.30
N VAL A 347 -2.77 -3.52 3.92
CA VAL A 347 -1.54 -2.71 3.99
C VAL A 347 -1.06 -2.66 5.43
N GLY A 348 -1.94 -2.43 6.40
CA GLY A 348 -1.56 -2.37 7.79
C GLY A 348 -0.98 -3.68 8.33
N CYS A 349 -1.48 -4.84 7.89
CA CYS A 349 -0.87 -6.14 8.23
C CYS A 349 0.43 -6.41 7.46
N SER A 350 0.51 -6.00 6.20
CA SER A 350 1.61 -6.36 5.29
C SER A 350 2.79 -5.38 5.32
N LEU A 351 2.58 -4.13 5.69
CA LEU A 351 3.58 -3.07 5.57
C LEU A 351 4.89 -3.41 6.29
N PRO A 352 4.89 -3.95 7.53
CA PRO A 352 6.13 -4.38 8.19
C PRO A 352 6.89 -5.44 7.40
N LEU A 353 6.17 -6.34 6.71
CA LEU A 353 6.75 -7.37 5.87
C LEU A 353 7.31 -6.78 4.56
N TRP A 354 6.63 -5.80 3.97
CA TRP A 354 7.04 -5.15 2.72
C TRP A 354 8.26 -4.25 2.84
N ILE A 355 8.46 -3.63 4.01
CA ILE A 355 9.56 -2.69 4.24
C ILE A 355 10.75 -3.32 4.99
N HIS A 356 10.67 -4.59 5.37
CA HIS A 356 11.80 -5.27 6.01
C HIS A 356 12.90 -5.59 4.98
N PRO A 357 14.19 -5.44 5.31
CA PRO A 357 15.29 -5.71 4.38
C PRO A 357 15.37 -7.20 3.96
N ASP A 358 15.07 -8.11 4.89
CA ASP A 358 14.98 -9.54 4.61
C ASP A 358 13.91 -10.19 5.50
N PRO A 359 12.62 -10.15 5.12
CA PRO A 359 11.52 -10.52 6.01
C PRO A 359 11.47 -12.01 6.38
N CYS A 360 12.07 -12.88 5.56
CA CYS A 360 11.89 -14.33 5.67
C CYS A 360 13.18 -15.11 5.91
N ASP A 361 14.32 -14.44 6.10
CA ASP A 361 15.58 -15.05 6.54
C ASP A 361 15.59 -15.21 8.08
N VAL A 362 14.74 -16.12 8.58
CA VAL A 362 14.53 -16.35 10.02
C VAL A 362 15.49 -17.42 10.58
N VAL A 363 16.45 -17.89 9.78
CA VAL A 363 17.21 -19.12 10.09
C VAL A 363 18.23 -18.91 11.22
N ASP A 364 18.73 -17.68 11.46
CA ASP A 364 19.81 -17.45 12.44
C ASP A 364 19.45 -16.54 13.64
N SER A 365 18.18 -16.17 13.86
CA SER A 365 17.80 -15.27 14.97
C SER A 365 16.38 -15.51 15.50
N ALA A 366 16.11 -16.75 15.90
CA ALA A 366 14.85 -17.16 16.51
C ALA A 366 14.63 -16.45 17.86
N GLY A 367 13.85 -15.38 17.86
CA GLY A 367 13.29 -14.81 19.10
C GLY A 367 12.82 -13.36 18.95
N PHE A 368 13.65 -12.49 18.40
CA PHE A 368 13.40 -11.03 18.40
C PHE A 368 12.98 -10.42 17.05
N ASN A 369 13.21 -11.11 15.92
CA ASN A 369 12.88 -10.58 14.59
C ASN A 369 11.41 -10.78 14.16
N LEU A 370 10.65 -11.63 14.85
CA LEU A 370 9.22 -11.81 14.55
C LEU A 370 8.36 -10.65 15.06
N LEU A 371 8.79 -9.95 16.12
CA LEU A 371 8.01 -8.87 16.74
C LEU A 371 7.89 -7.64 15.83
N PRO A 372 8.96 -7.16 15.16
CA PRO A 372 8.83 -6.15 14.11
C PRO A 372 7.89 -6.57 12.98
N LEU A 373 7.98 -7.82 12.50
CA LEU A 373 7.17 -8.34 11.39
C LEU A 373 5.68 -8.51 11.78
N THR A 374 5.40 -8.81 13.04
CA THR A 374 4.04 -8.94 13.58
C THR A 374 3.46 -7.63 14.10
N SER A 375 4.22 -6.53 14.11
CA SER A 375 3.78 -5.24 14.68
C SER A 375 2.46 -4.73 14.08
N GLY A 376 2.27 -4.88 12.76
CA GLY A 376 1.02 -4.56 12.08
C GLY A 376 -0.14 -5.42 12.56
N LEU A 377 0.10 -6.74 12.71
CA LEU A 377 -0.89 -7.70 13.20
C LEU A 377 -1.26 -7.45 14.67
N LEU A 378 -0.27 -7.15 15.51
CA LEU A 378 -0.47 -6.82 16.92
C LEU A 378 -1.25 -5.51 17.06
N THR A 379 -0.94 -4.50 16.25
CA THR A 379 -1.61 -3.19 16.33
C THR A 379 -3.06 -3.26 15.83
N ILE A 380 -3.28 -3.91 14.68
CA ILE A 380 -4.58 -3.91 14.00
C ILE A 380 -5.48 -5.04 14.51
N GLY A 381 -4.94 -6.24 14.72
CA GLY A 381 -5.71 -7.39 15.19
C GLY A 381 -6.00 -7.33 16.68
N ILE A 382 -4.96 -7.13 17.51
CA ILE A 382 -5.07 -7.23 18.98
C ILE A 382 -5.27 -5.85 19.62
N GLY A 383 -4.50 -4.85 19.18
CA GLY A 383 -4.50 -3.49 19.72
C GLY A 383 -5.84 -2.79 19.54
N ASP A 384 -6.41 -2.83 18.33
CA ASP A 384 -7.73 -2.25 18.05
C ASP A 384 -8.86 -2.93 18.85
N ALA A 385 -8.81 -4.26 18.96
CA ALA A 385 -9.76 -5.03 19.74
C ALA A 385 -9.68 -4.70 21.23
N ALA A 386 -8.45 -4.66 21.79
CA ALA A 386 -8.20 -4.30 23.18
C ALA A 386 -8.60 -2.84 23.47
N ALA A 387 -8.24 -1.90 22.61
CA ALA A 387 -8.59 -0.48 22.75
C ALA A 387 -10.11 -0.29 22.73
N SER A 388 -10.84 -1.00 21.87
CA SER A 388 -12.29 -0.94 21.82
C SER A 388 -12.96 -1.56 23.05
N ALA A 389 -12.46 -2.69 23.54
CA ALA A 389 -12.98 -3.35 24.74
C ALA A 389 -12.74 -2.50 25.99
N MET A 390 -11.51 -1.97 26.14
CA MET A 390 -11.15 -1.09 27.24
C MET A 390 -11.86 0.27 27.14
N GLY A 391 -11.99 0.84 25.94
CA GLY A 391 -12.72 2.09 25.71
C GLY A 391 -14.20 1.96 26.07
N LYS A 392 -14.83 0.81 25.77
CA LYS A 392 -16.21 0.54 26.19
C LYS A 392 -16.35 0.37 27.71
N LYS A 393 -15.37 -0.25 28.36
CA LYS A 393 -15.42 -0.58 29.81
C LYS A 393 -14.98 0.57 30.72
N PHE A 394 -14.03 1.38 30.28
CA PHE A 394 -13.35 2.40 31.10
C PHE A 394 -13.35 3.80 30.47
N GLY A 395 -13.90 3.98 29.27
CA GLY A 395 -13.99 5.27 28.60
C GLY A 395 -14.92 6.22 29.33
N LYS A 396 -14.34 7.20 30.03
CA LYS A 396 -15.09 8.25 30.75
C LYS A 396 -15.33 9.50 29.89
N HIS A 397 -14.51 9.69 28.86
CA HIS A 397 -14.61 10.79 27.92
C HIS A 397 -14.92 10.21 26.54
N LYS A 398 -16.13 10.48 26.04
CA LYS A 398 -16.43 10.24 24.63
C LYS A 398 -15.82 11.38 23.85
N TRP A 399 -15.10 11.07 22.77
CA TRP A 399 -14.73 12.10 21.81
C TRP A 399 -16.04 12.75 21.33
N PRO A 400 -16.15 14.09 21.30
CA PRO A 400 -17.35 14.75 20.80
C PRO A 400 -17.71 14.16 19.44
N ASP A 401 -18.93 13.63 19.35
CA ASP A 401 -19.49 13.03 18.14
C ASP A 401 -19.39 14.05 17.00
N LEU A 402 -18.53 13.80 16.01
CA LEU A 402 -18.58 14.48 14.71
C LEU A 402 -19.78 14.01 13.86
N SER A 403 -20.67 13.17 14.43
CA SER A 403 -21.82 12.56 13.76
C SER A 403 -23.10 13.40 13.81
N SER A 404 -23.13 14.53 14.53
CA SER A 404 -24.34 15.37 14.60
C SER A 404 -24.56 16.32 13.41
N THR A 405 -23.74 16.26 12.34
CA THR A 405 -23.89 17.16 11.18
C THR A 405 -24.38 16.47 9.91
N PHE A 406 -24.68 15.17 9.94
CA PHE A 406 -25.18 14.43 8.77
C PHE A 406 -26.69 14.15 8.79
N SER A 407 -27.41 14.53 9.86
CA SER A 407 -28.84 14.25 10.00
C SER A 407 -29.74 15.49 9.89
N SER A 408 -29.29 16.61 9.35
CA SER A 408 -30.09 17.86 9.29
C SER A 408 -30.09 18.62 7.95
N GLU A 409 -29.70 18.01 6.83
CA GLU A 409 -29.81 18.64 5.48
C GLU A 409 -30.50 17.76 4.43
N GLN A 410 -31.39 16.87 4.85
CA GLN A 410 -32.39 16.26 3.94
C GLN A 410 -33.75 16.24 4.63
N ALA A 411 -34.45 17.37 4.53
CA ALA A 411 -35.90 17.48 4.61
C ALA A 411 -36.34 18.62 3.68
#